data_AF-A0A3P7J1U8-F1
#
_entry.id   AF-A0A3P7J1U8-F1
#
_cell.length_a   1.000
_cell.length_b   1.000
_cell.length_c   1.000
_cell.angle_alpha   90.00
_cell.angle_beta   90.00
_cell.angle_gamma   90.00
#
_symmetry.space_group_name_H-M   'P 1'
#
loop_
_entity.id
_entity.type
_entity.pdbx_description
1 polymer ?
#
loop_
_entity_poly.entity_id
_entity_poly.type
_entity_poly.pdbx_seq_one_letter_code
_entity_poly.pdbx_strand_id
1 'polypeptide(L)'
;DWHPENHISFISHANDSDRKIVNHPGEVTVGDTVQFEFPGNGFPSVTQASLSKYWNLTNTEGAELDKRLKLPDGHHIVQKGYDTYVDSYSAFGDNNGKPLKVLEDLLHNEGIEVVLSAGLVYEICVRHTAEDASLLGFFSAIVTDASKALTSHGIRIANEILAMRQVAVMNKKTAEGVIDHKEIPLVWITKLVENIEKEL
;
A
#
# COMPACT_ATOMS: atom_id res chain seq x y z
N ASP A 1 5.88 0.16 7.64
CA ASP A 1 4.76 0.46 8.56
C ASP A 1 5.30 0.90 9.90
N TRP A 2 4.55 1.72 10.61
CA TRP A 2 4.97 2.33 11.86
C TRP A 2 3.79 2.41 12.82
N HIS A 3 3.33 1.24 13.29
CA HIS A 3 2.11 1.11 14.06
C HIS A 3 2.34 1.50 15.54
N PRO A 4 1.51 2.34 16.17
CA PRO A 4 1.57 2.57 17.61
C PRO A 4 1.14 1.32 18.38
N GLU A 5 1.49 1.26 19.67
CA GLU A 5 1.22 0.09 20.54
C GLU A 5 -0.25 -0.37 20.50
N ASN A 6 -1.21 0.56 20.50
CA ASN A 6 -2.64 0.28 20.52
C ASN A 6 -3.31 0.31 19.14
N HIS A 7 -2.54 0.15 18.06
CA HIS A 7 -3.03 0.22 16.70
C HIS A 7 -4.11 -0.83 16.41
N ILE A 8 -5.13 -0.45 15.63
CA ILE A 8 -6.32 -1.28 15.33
C ILE A 8 -6.03 -2.61 14.64
N SER A 9 -4.93 -2.67 13.88
CA SER A 9 -4.54 -3.91 13.22
C SER A 9 -4.03 -4.96 14.22
N PHE A 10 -3.61 -4.60 15.45
CA PHE A 10 -3.11 -5.58 16.40
C PHE A 10 -4.25 -6.31 17.11
N ILE A 11 -4.27 -7.64 16.93
CA ILE A 11 -5.27 -8.51 17.56
C ILE A 11 -5.34 -8.36 19.08
N SER A 12 -4.20 -8.09 19.73
CA SER A 12 -4.13 -7.87 21.18
C SER A 12 -4.87 -6.61 21.64
N HIS A 13 -5.17 -5.70 20.71
CA HIS A 13 -5.90 -4.44 20.94
C HIS A 13 -7.29 -4.45 20.30
N ALA A 14 -7.73 -5.58 19.74
CA ALA A 14 -9.02 -5.68 19.08
C ALA A 14 -10.23 -5.53 20.04
N ASN A 15 -10.01 -5.72 21.35
CA ASN A 15 -11.02 -5.60 22.40
C ASN A 15 -10.77 -4.39 23.33
N ASP A 16 -9.97 -3.41 22.90
CA ASP A 16 -9.80 -2.17 23.65
C ASP A 16 -11.16 -1.45 23.82
N SER A 17 -11.34 -0.75 24.94
CA SER A 17 -12.66 -0.20 25.34
C SER A 17 -13.24 0.83 24.38
N ASP A 18 -12.44 1.37 23.47
CA ASP A 18 -12.80 2.41 22.51
C ASP A 18 -13.29 1.86 21.15
N ARG A 19 -13.28 0.54 20.97
CA ARG A 19 -13.69 -0.13 19.72
C ARG A 19 -14.44 -1.42 19.98
N LYS A 20 -15.16 -1.87 18.96
CA LYS A 20 -15.92 -3.11 19.00
C LYS A 20 -15.81 -3.82 17.66
N ILE A 21 -15.43 -5.09 17.68
CA ILE A 21 -15.52 -5.96 16.51
C ILE A 21 -17.00 -6.21 16.20
N VAL A 22 -17.38 -5.97 14.95
CA VAL A 22 -18.69 -6.28 14.40
C VAL A 22 -18.54 -7.24 13.23
N ASN A 23 -19.59 -8.03 12.98
CA ASN A 23 -19.68 -8.91 11.81
C ASN A 23 -18.58 -9.99 11.69
N HIS A 24 -18.00 -10.43 12.81
CA HIS A 24 -17.07 -11.57 12.84
C HIS A 24 -17.65 -12.75 13.65
N PRO A 25 -17.74 -13.97 13.09
CA PRO A 25 -18.20 -15.13 13.83
C PRO A 25 -17.08 -15.67 14.72
N GLY A 26 -17.31 -15.70 16.03
CA GLY A 26 -16.39 -16.33 16.98
C GLY A 26 -15.12 -15.53 17.25
N GLU A 27 -14.10 -16.23 17.75
CA GLU A 27 -12.82 -15.63 18.13
C GLU A 27 -12.03 -15.18 16.90
N VAL A 28 -11.53 -13.95 16.94
CA VAL A 28 -10.66 -13.38 15.89
C VAL A 28 -9.28 -14.00 16.01
N THR A 29 -8.65 -14.27 14.87
CA THR A 29 -7.29 -14.79 14.75
C THR A 29 -6.44 -13.91 13.84
N VAL A 30 -5.11 -14.14 13.85
CA VAL A 30 -4.20 -13.40 12.96
C VAL A 30 -4.49 -13.79 11.51
N GLY A 31 -4.67 -12.79 10.65
CA GLY A 31 -5.04 -12.94 9.24
C GLY A 31 -6.53 -12.74 8.96
N ASP A 32 -7.39 -12.75 9.98
CA ASP A 32 -8.81 -12.47 9.79
C ASP A 32 -9.04 -11.02 9.38
N THR A 33 -10.01 -10.80 8.49
CA THR A 33 -10.48 -9.45 8.17
C THR A 33 -11.67 -9.12 9.07
N VAL A 34 -11.50 -8.09 9.89
CA VAL A 34 -12.47 -7.70 10.92
C VAL A 34 -12.97 -6.29 10.67
N GLN A 35 -14.24 -6.05 10.97
CA GLN A 35 -14.82 -4.72 10.95
C GLN A 35 -14.92 -4.19 12.38
N PHE A 36 -14.46 -2.97 12.59
CA PHE A 36 -14.54 -2.26 13.86
C PHE A 36 -15.55 -1.14 13.78
N GLU A 37 -16.35 -1.01 14.84
CA GLU A 37 -17.11 0.19 15.17
C GLU A 37 -16.49 0.88 16.38
N PHE A 38 -16.67 2.19 16.47
CA PHE A 38 -16.11 3.00 17.55
C PHE A 38 -17.24 3.73 18.32
N PRO A 39 -17.73 3.13 19.42
CA PRO A 39 -18.83 3.71 20.17
C PRO A 39 -18.46 5.07 20.78
N GLY A 40 -19.25 6.10 20.50
CA GLY A 40 -19.19 7.38 21.21
C GLY A 40 -18.11 8.38 20.77
N ASN A 41 -17.31 8.07 19.74
CA ASN A 41 -16.28 8.99 19.24
C ASN A 41 -16.53 9.49 17.79
N GLY A 42 -17.59 9.01 17.11
CA GLY A 42 -17.99 9.46 15.78
C GLY A 42 -17.08 9.00 14.63
N PHE A 43 -16.12 8.10 14.89
CA PHE A 43 -15.29 7.52 13.84
C PHE A 43 -16.11 6.55 12.98
N PRO A 44 -15.92 6.56 11.64
CA PRO A 44 -16.58 5.61 10.76
C PRO A 44 -16.10 4.18 11.06
N SER A 45 -16.92 3.19 10.73
CA SER A 45 -16.50 1.80 10.84
C SER A 45 -15.33 1.51 9.90
N VAL A 46 -14.33 0.79 10.39
CA VAL A 46 -13.11 0.46 9.63
C VAL A 46 -12.99 -1.04 9.50
N THR A 47 -12.75 -1.53 8.28
CA THR A 47 -12.44 -2.93 8.02
C THR A 47 -10.94 -3.11 7.86
N GLN A 48 -10.34 -4.02 8.63
CA GLN A 48 -8.90 -4.17 8.72
C GLN A 48 -8.49 -5.63 8.90
N ALA A 49 -7.33 -6.01 8.36
CA ALA A 49 -6.73 -7.31 8.65
C ALA A 49 -6.12 -7.33 10.06
N SER A 50 -6.40 -8.40 10.80
CA SER A 50 -5.87 -8.68 12.13
C SER A 50 -4.43 -9.18 12.05
N LEU A 51 -3.52 -8.52 12.75
CA LEU A 51 -2.08 -8.72 12.74
C LEU A 51 -1.57 -9.13 14.12
N SER A 52 -0.44 -9.81 14.15
CA SER A 52 0.31 -10.02 15.39
C SER A 52 0.93 -8.71 15.85
N LYS A 53 0.96 -8.47 17.17
CA LYS A 53 1.54 -7.27 17.80
C LYS A 53 2.99 -6.97 17.40
N TYR A 54 3.76 -7.98 16.99
CA TYR A 54 5.17 -7.79 16.64
C TYR A 54 5.41 -7.25 15.23
N TRP A 55 4.36 -7.16 14.40
CA TRP A 55 4.51 -6.76 13.01
C TRP A 55 4.49 -5.25 12.89
N ASN A 56 5.68 -4.64 12.77
CA ASN A 56 5.86 -3.20 12.57
C ASN A 56 5.43 -2.32 13.75
N LEU A 57 5.50 -2.84 14.98
CA LEU A 57 5.35 -2.05 16.19
C LEU A 57 6.48 -1.01 16.29
N THR A 58 6.09 0.25 16.45
CA THR A 58 6.97 1.42 16.58
C THR A 58 8.07 1.20 17.62
N ASN A 59 9.30 1.61 17.29
CA ASN A 59 10.50 1.50 18.15
C ASN A 59 10.87 0.06 18.54
N THR A 60 10.55 -0.92 17.69
CA THR A 60 10.99 -2.31 17.86
C THR A 60 11.68 -2.83 16.60
N GLU A 61 12.42 -3.92 16.73
CA GLU A 61 13.07 -4.61 15.59
C GLU A 61 12.05 -4.98 14.49
N GLY A 62 10.78 -5.22 14.86
CA GLY A 62 9.71 -5.53 13.91
C GLY A 62 9.35 -4.39 12.95
N ALA A 63 9.72 -3.14 13.27
CA ALA A 63 9.50 -1.97 12.41
C ALA A 63 10.78 -1.48 11.70
N GLU A 64 11.92 -2.10 11.98
CA GLU A 64 13.18 -1.76 11.30
C GLU A 64 13.23 -2.36 9.89
N LEU A 65 13.91 -1.68 8.97
CA LEU A 65 14.22 -2.25 7.67
C LEU A 65 15.19 -3.43 7.83
N ASP A 66 15.02 -4.48 7.02
CA ASP A 66 15.92 -5.64 7.04
C ASP A 66 17.37 -5.19 6.81
N LYS A 67 18.30 -5.62 7.67
CA LYS A 67 19.72 -5.21 7.64
C LYS A 67 20.45 -5.57 6.35
N ARG A 68 19.88 -6.45 5.52
CA ARG A 68 20.42 -6.82 4.20
C ARG A 68 19.98 -5.86 3.10
N LEU A 69 18.98 -5.02 3.34
CA LEU A 69 18.53 -4.01 2.39
C LEU A 69 19.62 -2.96 2.20
N LYS A 70 20.09 -2.83 0.96
CA LYS A 70 21.06 -1.80 0.59
C LYS A 70 20.29 -0.59 0.10
N LEU A 71 20.36 0.49 0.86
CA LEU A 71 19.72 1.75 0.51
C LEU A 71 20.70 2.59 -0.32
N PRO A 72 20.31 3.04 -1.53
CA PRO A 72 21.15 3.91 -2.34
C PRO A 72 21.30 5.29 -1.68
N ASP A 73 22.29 6.06 -2.12
CA ASP A 73 22.44 7.46 -1.74
C ASP A 73 21.21 8.25 -2.21
N GLY A 74 20.76 9.21 -1.39
CA GLY A 74 19.57 10.02 -1.68
C GLY A 74 18.24 9.29 -1.52
N HIS A 75 18.21 8.11 -0.89
CA HIS A 75 16.94 7.46 -0.55
C HIS A 75 16.13 8.27 0.49
N HIS A 76 14.82 8.11 0.44
CA HIS A 76 13.89 8.66 1.43
C HIS A 76 13.14 7.52 2.13
N ILE A 77 12.87 7.70 3.42
CA ILE A 77 12.03 6.79 4.21
C ILE A 77 10.72 7.51 4.51
N VAL A 78 9.61 6.93 4.02
CA VAL A 78 8.25 7.41 4.30
C VAL A 78 7.55 6.37 5.17
N GLN A 79 7.00 6.83 6.30
CA GLN A 79 6.26 5.99 7.24
C GLN A 79 4.75 6.08 6.98
N LYS A 80 4.04 4.96 7.21
CA LYS A 80 2.58 4.83 7.07
C LYS A 80 2.02 3.94 8.19
N GLY A 81 0.71 4.00 8.42
CA GLY A 81 0.03 3.20 9.45
C GLY A 81 0.24 3.72 10.88
N TYR A 82 0.54 5.00 11.06
CA TYR A 82 0.77 5.57 12.40
C TYR A 82 -0.51 6.04 13.10
N ASP A 83 -1.67 6.00 12.43
CA ASP A 83 -2.97 6.35 13.02
C ASP A 83 -3.55 5.14 13.77
N THR A 84 -3.80 5.27 15.07
CA THR A 84 -4.32 4.19 15.92
C THR A 84 -5.59 3.53 15.37
N TYR A 85 -6.45 4.28 14.69
CA TYR A 85 -7.81 3.84 14.33
C TYR A 85 -7.96 3.35 12.90
N VAL A 86 -6.92 3.49 12.07
CA VAL A 86 -6.97 3.11 10.66
C VAL A 86 -5.57 2.76 10.16
N ASP A 87 -5.43 1.58 9.57
CA ASP A 87 -4.18 1.18 8.94
C ASP A 87 -4.00 1.87 7.59
N SER A 88 -2.80 1.81 7.03
CA SER A 88 -2.50 2.37 5.71
C SER A 88 -1.76 1.33 4.89
N TYR A 89 -2.42 0.69 3.93
CA TYR A 89 -1.74 -0.21 3.00
C TYR A 89 -0.96 0.57 1.94
N SER A 90 -1.56 1.64 1.41
CA SER A 90 -0.89 2.53 0.47
C SER A 90 0.06 3.48 1.18
N ALA A 91 1.17 3.83 0.52
CA ALA A 91 2.03 4.93 0.97
C ALA A 91 1.44 6.32 0.65
N PHE A 92 0.34 6.41 -0.12
CA PHE A 92 -0.33 7.65 -0.51
C PHE A 92 -1.62 7.95 0.27
N GLY A 93 -2.13 6.99 1.05
CA GLY A 93 -3.38 7.15 1.78
C GLY A 93 -3.63 6.05 2.80
N ASP A 94 -4.48 6.33 3.79
CA ASP A 94 -4.96 5.32 4.73
C ASP A 94 -6.10 4.48 4.14
N ASN A 95 -6.45 3.38 4.82
CA ASN A 95 -7.47 2.44 4.36
C ASN A 95 -8.90 3.00 4.40
N ASN A 96 -9.10 4.23 4.92
CA ASN A 96 -10.37 4.95 4.90
C ASN A 96 -10.35 6.14 3.90
N GLY A 97 -9.32 6.22 3.05
CA GLY A 97 -9.22 7.19 1.96
C GLY A 97 -8.68 8.55 2.39
N LYS A 98 -8.15 8.72 3.60
CA LYS A 98 -7.45 9.95 3.99
C LYS A 98 -6.09 10.01 3.30
N PRO A 99 -5.75 11.09 2.59
CA PRO A 99 -4.45 11.19 1.93
C PRO A 99 -3.28 11.26 2.90
N LEU A 100 -2.19 10.57 2.56
CA LEU A 100 -0.86 10.70 3.15
C LEU A 100 0.03 11.46 2.16
N LYS A 101 0.11 12.78 2.32
CA LYS A 101 0.73 13.69 1.34
C LYS A 101 2.26 13.62 1.26
N VAL A 102 2.93 13.03 2.25
CA VAL A 102 4.41 13.04 2.35
C VAL A 102 5.09 12.49 1.09
N LEU A 103 4.63 11.33 0.58
CA LEU A 103 5.22 10.73 -0.61
C LEU A 103 4.81 11.48 -1.88
N GLU A 104 3.54 11.85 -2.00
CA GLU A 104 3.01 12.59 -3.16
C GLU A 104 3.75 13.92 -3.36
N ASP A 105 3.87 14.71 -2.29
CA ASP A 105 4.53 16.01 -2.30
C ASP A 105 6.01 15.85 -2.66
N LEU A 106 6.69 14.84 -2.10
CA LEU A 106 8.10 14.55 -2.43
C LEU A 106 8.25 14.27 -3.93
N LEU A 107 7.45 13.37 -4.49
CA LEU A 107 7.56 12.99 -5.89
C LEU A 107 7.25 14.15 -6.84
N HIS A 108 6.21 14.93 -6.55
CA HIS A 108 5.86 16.10 -7.36
C HIS A 108 6.91 17.20 -7.28
N ASN A 109 7.46 17.48 -6.09
CA ASN A 109 8.51 18.49 -5.93
C ASN A 109 9.79 18.13 -6.68
N GLU A 110 10.10 16.84 -6.81
CA GLU A 110 11.23 16.33 -7.59
C GLU A 110 10.89 16.15 -9.10
N GLY A 111 9.67 16.48 -9.53
CA GLY A 111 9.24 16.34 -10.93
C GLY A 111 9.18 14.88 -11.42
N ILE A 112 8.95 13.93 -10.52
CA ILE A 112 8.88 12.51 -10.85
C ILE A 112 7.51 12.18 -11.46
N GLU A 113 7.51 11.58 -12.64
CA GLU A 113 6.28 11.17 -13.35
C GLU A 113 6.03 9.64 -13.31
N VAL A 114 7.08 8.86 -13.06
CA VAL A 114 7.07 7.39 -13.11
C VAL A 114 7.34 6.79 -11.74
N VAL A 115 6.44 5.91 -11.27
CA VAL A 115 6.55 5.21 -9.98
C VAL A 115 6.62 3.70 -10.21
N LEU A 116 7.78 3.11 -9.91
CA LEU A 116 7.98 1.66 -9.96
C LEU A 116 7.93 1.10 -8.53
N SER A 117 6.89 0.33 -8.21
CA SER A 117 6.68 -0.27 -6.90
C SER A 117 7.28 -1.68 -6.83
N ALA A 118 7.91 -2.00 -5.70
CA ALA A 118 8.45 -3.33 -5.41
C ALA A 118 8.42 -3.61 -3.90
N GLY A 119 8.50 -4.89 -3.52
CA GLY A 119 8.66 -5.30 -2.12
C GLY A 119 7.53 -6.17 -1.59
N LEU A 120 7.11 -5.88 -0.35
CA LEU A 120 6.17 -6.68 0.42
C LEU A 120 4.97 -5.85 0.90
N VAL A 121 3.75 -6.38 0.92
CA VAL A 121 3.29 -7.63 0.28
C VAL A 121 2.66 -7.27 -1.08
N TYR A 122 2.94 -8.05 -2.13
CA TYR A 122 2.50 -7.80 -3.50
C TYR A 122 1.03 -7.40 -3.61
N GLU A 123 0.12 -8.22 -3.08
CA GLU A 123 -1.33 -8.04 -3.20
C GLU A 123 -1.94 -7.02 -2.23
N ILE A 124 -1.13 -6.50 -1.28
CA ILE A 124 -1.56 -5.54 -0.25
C ILE A 124 -0.82 -4.21 -0.47
N CYS A 125 0.30 -3.99 0.22
CA CYS A 125 0.97 -2.69 0.25
C CYS A 125 1.51 -2.28 -1.12
N VAL A 126 2.10 -3.22 -1.87
CA VAL A 126 2.68 -2.92 -3.19
C VAL A 126 1.56 -2.60 -4.18
N ARG A 127 0.49 -3.42 -4.23
CA ARG A 127 -0.69 -3.15 -5.06
C ARG A 127 -1.35 -1.82 -4.72
N HIS A 128 -1.69 -1.58 -3.46
CA HIS A 128 -2.38 -0.35 -3.05
C HIS A 128 -1.56 0.89 -3.38
N THR A 129 -0.25 0.86 -3.11
CA THR A 129 0.66 1.97 -3.44
C THR A 129 0.71 2.23 -4.95
N ALA A 130 0.81 1.17 -5.76
CA ALA A 130 0.85 1.32 -7.21
C ALA A 130 -0.50 1.76 -7.79
N GLU A 131 -1.61 1.29 -7.24
CA GLU A 131 -2.97 1.73 -7.58
C GLU A 131 -3.15 3.21 -7.31
N ASP A 132 -2.84 3.67 -6.10
CA ASP A 132 -2.99 5.08 -5.72
C ASP A 132 -2.05 5.98 -6.52
N ALA A 133 -0.82 5.56 -6.80
CA ALA A 133 0.08 6.29 -7.70
C ALA A 133 -0.57 6.51 -9.08
N SER A 134 -1.23 5.48 -9.63
CA SER A 134 -1.94 5.64 -10.90
C SER A 134 -3.11 6.62 -10.79
N LEU A 135 -3.89 6.54 -9.72
CA LEU A 135 -5.04 7.45 -9.48
C LEU A 135 -4.60 8.91 -9.29
N LEU A 136 -3.41 9.13 -8.72
CA LEU A 136 -2.80 10.45 -8.54
C LEU A 136 -2.15 11.00 -9.82
N GLY A 137 -2.17 10.24 -10.92
CA GLY A 137 -1.70 10.70 -12.23
C GLY A 137 -0.31 10.20 -12.62
N PHE A 138 0.42 9.52 -11.74
CA PHE A 138 1.71 8.93 -12.09
C PHE A 138 1.56 7.78 -13.09
N PHE A 139 2.60 7.55 -13.88
CA PHE A 139 2.80 6.30 -14.60
C PHE A 139 3.30 5.25 -13.61
N SER A 140 2.40 4.35 -13.25
CA SER A 140 2.65 3.40 -12.16
C SER A 140 2.88 1.99 -12.67
N ALA A 141 3.81 1.28 -12.04
CA ALA A 141 4.06 -0.13 -12.27
C ALA A 141 4.40 -0.90 -10.99
N ILE A 142 4.24 -2.23 -11.06
CA ILE A 142 4.85 -3.17 -10.11
C ILE A 142 5.94 -3.99 -10.80
N VAL A 143 7.09 -4.11 -10.15
CA VAL A 143 8.20 -4.98 -10.57
C VAL A 143 8.05 -6.35 -9.89
N THR A 144 7.60 -7.36 -10.63
CA THR A 144 7.23 -8.68 -10.09
C THR A 144 8.39 -9.42 -9.47
N ASP A 145 9.57 -9.34 -10.09
CA ASP A 145 10.76 -10.10 -9.67
C ASP A 145 11.34 -9.58 -8.34
N ALA A 146 11.00 -8.34 -7.99
CA ALA A 146 11.41 -7.67 -6.77
C ALA A 146 10.28 -7.63 -5.73
N SER A 147 9.20 -8.39 -5.93
CA SER A 147 8.03 -8.39 -5.06
C SER A 147 7.63 -9.79 -4.63
N LYS A 148 7.01 -9.92 -3.45
CA LYS A 148 6.54 -11.22 -2.96
C LYS A 148 5.14 -11.11 -2.38
N ALA A 149 4.31 -12.08 -2.76
CA ALA A 149 2.95 -12.24 -2.29
C ALA A 149 2.84 -13.21 -1.12
N LEU A 150 1.73 -13.14 -0.38
CA LEU A 150 1.35 -14.18 0.58
C LEU A 150 0.78 -15.40 -0.16
N THR A 151 -0.07 -15.18 -1.17
CA THR A 151 -0.76 -16.27 -1.89
C THR A 151 -0.80 -16.04 -3.40
N SER A 152 -0.84 -17.12 -4.16
CA SER A 152 -1.07 -17.07 -5.62
C SER A 152 -2.45 -16.54 -5.98
N HIS A 153 -3.46 -16.83 -5.15
CA HIS A 153 -4.80 -16.28 -5.30
C HIS A 153 -4.80 -14.75 -5.12
N GLY A 154 -4.07 -14.24 -4.12
CA GLY A 154 -3.86 -12.81 -3.91
C GLY A 154 -3.22 -12.13 -5.11
N ILE A 155 -2.17 -12.73 -5.70
CA ILE A 155 -1.57 -12.22 -6.95
C ILE A 155 -2.61 -12.11 -8.07
N ARG A 156 -3.43 -13.13 -8.26
CA ARG A 156 -4.43 -13.15 -9.34
C ARG A 156 -5.42 -11.99 -9.19
N ILE A 157 -6.00 -11.83 -8.00
CA ILE A 157 -6.94 -10.73 -7.73
C ILE A 157 -6.23 -9.38 -7.86
N ALA A 158 -5.01 -9.26 -7.35
CA ALA A 158 -4.21 -8.05 -7.48
C ALA A 158 -4.01 -7.65 -8.94
N ASN A 159 -3.65 -8.58 -9.82
CA ASN A 159 -3.43 -8.31 -11.23
C ASN A 159 -4.70 -7.89 -11.96
N GLU A 160 -5.85 -8.46 -11.61
CA GLU A 160 -7.16 -8.04 -12.14
C GLU A 160 -7.43 -6.56 -11.79
N ILE A 161 -7.18 -6.16 -10.55
CA ILE A 161 -7.34 -4.76 -10.09
C ILE A 161 -6.35 -3.84 -10.81
N LEU A 162 -5.08 -4.22 -10.88
CA LEU A 162 -4.02 -3.40 -11.49
C LEU A 162 -4.31 -3.13 -12.97
N ALA A 163 -4.83 -4.12 -13.71
CA ALA A 163 -5.26 -3.94 -15.09
C ALA A 163 -6.39 -2.91 -15.21
N MET A 164 -7.42 -2.98 -14.35
CA MET A 164 -8.51 -1.99 -14.32
C MET A 164 -8.04 -0.59 -13.94
N ARG A 165 -6.95 -0.48 -13.18
CA ARG A 165 -6.36 0.79 -12.70
C ARG A 165 -5.23 1.31 -13.58
N GLN A 166 -5.02 0.69 -14.74
CA GLN A 166 -3.98 1.07 -15.70
C GLN A 166 -2.56 1.07 -15.10
N VAL A 167 -2.32 0.16 -14.14
CA VAL A 167 -1.01 -0.06 -13.55
C VAL A 167 -0.29 -1.14 -14.35
N ALA A 168 0.95 -0.87 -14.76
CA ALA A 168 1.76 -1.87 -15.45
C ALA A 168 2.25 -2.96 -14.48
N VAL A 169 2.32 -4.19 -14.96
CA VAL A 169 2.95 -5.31 -14.23
C VAL A 169 4.09 -5.81 -15.11
N MET A 170 5.31 -5.77 -14.60
CA MET A 170 6.51 -6.03 -15.40
C MET A 170 7.57 -6.79 -14.61
N ASN A 171 8.41 -7.53 -15.33
CA ASN A 171 9.60 -8.16 -14.76
C ASN A 171 10.76 -7.15 -14.67
N LYS A 172 11.86 -7.57 -14.05
CA LYS A 172 13.07 -6.75 -13.87
C LYS A 172 13.60 -6.20 -15.19
N LYS A 173 13.67 -7.03 -16.24
CA LYS A 173 14.25 -6.63 -17.53
C LYS A 173 13.48 -5.47 -18.15
N THR A 174 12.16 -5.54 -18.16
CA THR A 174 11.32 -4.44 -18.67
C THR A 174 11.42 -3.20 -17.77
N ALA A 175 11.50 -3.37 -16.45
CA ALA A 175 11.73 -2.25 -15.54
C ALA A 175 13.06 -1.52 -15.82
N GLU A 176 14.15 -2.26 -16.08
CA GLU A 176 15.43 -1.68 -16.50
C GLU A 176 15.30 -0.95 -17.84
N GLY A 177 14.53 -1.50 -18.79
CA GLY A 177 14.21 -0.83 -20.05
C GLY A 177 13.46 0.49 -19.87
N VAL A 178 12.53 0.56 -18.91
CA VAL A 178 11.80 1.78 -18.55
C VAL A 178 12.73 2.82 -17.93
N ILE A 179 13.56 2.41 -16.98
CA ILE A 179 14.54 3.28 -16.30
C ILE A 179 15.53 3.88 -17.32
N ASP A 180 15.96 3.08 -18.30
CA ASP A 180 16.85 3.52 -19.37
C ASP A 180 16.15 4.29 -20.50
N HIS A 181 14.84 4.57 -20.39
CA HIS A 181 14.01 5.20 -21.42
C HIS A 181 13.96 4.46 -22.77
N LYS A 182 14.16 3.14 -22.76
CA LYS A 182 14.13 2.25 -23.95
C LYS A 182 12.80 1.55 -24.14
N GLU A 183 12.04 1.39 -23.07
CA GLU A 183 10.74 0.71 -23.07
C GLU A 183 9.66 1.60 -22.45
N ILE A 184 8.47 1.59 -23.04
CA ILE A 184 7.27 2.21 -22.47
C ILE A 184 6.16 1.15 -22.42
N PRO A 185 5.61 0.82 -21.24
CA PRO A 185 4.52 -0.12 -21.12
C PRO A 185 3.28 0.34 -21.90
N LEU A 186 2.67 -0.59 -22.65
CA LEU A 186 1.50 -0.29 -23.47
C LEU A 186 0.34 0.33 -22.66
N VAL A 187 0.15 -0.13 -21.42
CA VAL A 187 -0.90 0.40 -20.53
C VAL A 187 -0.73 1.89 -20.23
N TRP A 188 0.50 2.40 -20.19
CA TRP A 188 0.76 3.83 -20.01
C TRP A 188 0.44 4.63 -21.27
N ILE A 189 0.70 4.05 -22.44
CA ILE A 189 0.29 4.64 -23.72
C ILE A 189 -1.24 4.72 -23.79
N THR A 190 -1.96 3.66 -23.40
CA THR A 190 -3.42 3.68 -23.33
C THR A 190 -3.93 4.76 -22.38
N LYS A 191 -3.35 4.88 -21.19
CA LYS A 191 -3.68 5.94 -20.22
C LYS A 191 -3.47 7.35 -20.81
N LEU A 192 -2.36 7.57 -21.52
CA LEU A 192 -2.08 8.84 -22.21
C LEU A 192 -3.16 9.18 -23.24
N VAL A 193 -3.51 8.22 -24.09
CA VAL A 193 -4.55 8.41 -25.13
C VAL A 193 -5.89 8.74 -24.50
N GLU A 194 -6.31 8.00 -23.47
CA GLU A 194 -7.58 8.26 -22.77
C GLU A 194 -7.61 9.62 -22.08
N ASN A 195 -6.47 10.10 -21.56
CA ASN A 195 -6.40 11.43 -20.96
C ASN A 195 -6.53 12.53 -22.02
N ILE A 196 -5.86 12.37 -23.17
CA ILE A 196 -5.99 13.31 -24.30
C ILE A 196 -7.44 13.36 -24.79
N GLU A 197 -8.12 12.22 -24.92
CA GLU A 197 -9.52 12.16 -25.35
C GLU A 197 -10.48 12.85 -24.38
N LYS A 198 -10.17 12.90 -23.08
CA LYS A 198 -10.98 13.62 -22.07
C LYS A 198 -10.79 15.13 -22.10
N GLU A 199 -9.67 15.61 -22.62
CA GLU A 199 -9.34 17.03 -22.72
C GLU A 199 -9.86 17.69 -24.02
N LEU A 200 -10.27 16.88 -25.00
CA LEU A 200 -10.87 17.30 -26.27
C LEU A 200 -12.39 17.51 -26.16
#